data_AF-A0AAE5XMF8-F1
#
_entry.id   AF-A0AAE5XMF8-F1
#
_cell.length_a   1.000
_cell.length_b   1.000
_cell.length_c   1.000
_cell.angle_alpha   90.00
_cell.angle_beta   90.00
_cell.angle_gamma   90.00
#
_symmetry.space_group_name_H-M   'P 1'
#
loop_
_entity.id
_entity.type
_entity.pdbx_description
1 polymer ?
#
loop_
_entity_poly.entity_id
_entity_poly.type
_entity_poly.pdbx_seq_one_letter_code
_entity_poly.pdbx_strand_id
1 'polypeptide(L)'
;MSANKMPARFRQPVVDKAVSDNLYNTPSSDLKSDDENVFAPVKRPWPIFVIAVWMLLCFMLLSSNIKIMLSSLLEETSKAGNTVGTVFLLVGLALTVGVVKLHKWSVYIAGAFCILLGVLELYQVFWALTQSEDLIRFALVVLFLYTIPSLFSAWYMLRPEFRGLVERNRKYKQMVSMNKYVAKKLGK
;
A
#
# COMPACT_ATOMS: atom_id res chain seq x y z
N MET A 1 -61.47 15.31 -73.98
CA MET A 1 -60.93 15.30 -72.60
C MET A 1 -60.66 13.86 -72.20
N SER A 2 -59.39 13.46 -72.12
CA SER A 2 -58.99 12.26 -71.38
C SER A 2 -57.52 12.42 -71.01
N ALA A 3 -57.24 12.63 -69.72
CA ALA A 3 -55.91 12.84 -69.19
C ALA A 3 -55.31 11.49 -68.79
N ASN A 4 -54.24 11.10 -69.48
CA ASN A 4 -53.51 9.86 -69.24
C ASN A 4 -52.57 10.06 -68.05
N LYS A 5 -52.83 9.40 -66.91
CA LYS A 5 -51.96 9.40 -65.73
C LYS A 5 -50.82 8.39 -65.94
N MET A 6 -49.57 8.86 -65.97
CA MET A 6 -48.39 8.00 -65.93
C MET A 6 -48.20 7.37 -64.53
N PRO A 7 -47.67 6.13 -64.46
CA PRO A 7 -47.46 5.42 -63.20
C PRO A 7 -46.21 5.88 -62.45
N ALA A 8 -46.29 5.71 -61.13
CA ALA A 8 -45.28 6.08 -60.16
C ALA A 8 -43.93 5.41 -60.42
N ARG A 9 -42.87 6.23 -60.42
CA ARG A 9 -41.48 5.77 -60.35
C ARG A 9 -41.28 4.87 -59.13
N PHE A 10 -40.76 3.67 -59.36
CA PHE A 10 -40.09 2.86 -58.35
C PHE A 10 -38.97 3.70 -57.71
N ARG A 11 -39.15 4.09 -56.44
CA ARG A 11 -38.03 4.51 -55.60
C ARG A 11 -37.32 3.25 -55.14
N GLN A 12 -36.09 3.03 -55.62
CA GLN A 12 -35.19 2.11 -54.95
C GLN A 12 -34.94 2.63 -53.53
N PRO A 13 -34.90 1.75 -52.51
CA PRO A 13 -34.40 2.15 -51.20
C PRO A 13 -32.94 2.57 -51.37
N VAL A 14 -32.64 3.81 -50.98
CA VAL A 14 -31.26 4.25 -50.78
C VAL A 14 -30.75 3.40 -49.63
N VAL A 15 -30.03 2.33 -49.95
CA VAL A 15 -29.24 1.60 -48.96
C VAL A 15 -28.12 2.54 -48.60
N ASP A 16 -28.25 3.17 -47.43
CA ASP A 16 -27.20 3.99 -46.84
C ASP A 16 -25.92 3.16 -46.76
N LYS A 17 -24.98 3.46 -47.66
CA LYS A 17 -23.61 2.93 -47.70
C LYS A 17 -22.78 3.29 -46.45
N ALA A 18 -23.39 3.88 -45.43
CA ALA A 18 -22.71 4.31 -44.21
C ALA A 18 -22.58 3.21 -43.15
N VAL A 19 -23.18 2.01 -43.35
CA VAL A 19 -23.21 0.96 -42.31
C VAL A 19 -22.16 -0.15 -42.52
N SER A 20 -21.62 -0.34 -43.72
CA SER A 20 -20.67 -1.45 -43.99
C SER A 20 -19.23 -1.18 -43.55
N ASP A 21 -18.81 0.09 -43.48
CA ASP A 21 -17.40 0.42 -43.25
C ASP A 21 -17.03 0.49 -41.76
N ASN A 22 -18.00 0.32 -40.87
CA ASN A 22 -17.80 0.37 -39.42
C ASN A 22 -17.85 -1.00 -38.71
N LEU A 23 -18.10 -2.10 -39.42
CA LEU A 23 -18.16 -3.43 -38.78
C LEU A 23 -16.78 -4.09 -38.57
N TYR A 24 -15.76 -3.63 -39.30
CA TYR A 24 -14.39 -4.16 -39.22
C TYR A 24 -13.36 -3.13 -38.75
N ASN A 25 -13.81 -1.98 -38.26
CA ASN A 25 -12.95 -1.14 -37.44
C ASN A 25 -12.76 -1.89 -36.12
N THR A 26 -11.67 -2.66 -36.05
CA THR A 26 -11.07 -3.03 -34.77
C THR A 26 -11.00 -1.75 -33.97
N PRO A 27 -11.56 -1.68 -32.75
CA PRO A 27 -11.44 -0.48 -31.94
C PRO A 27 -9.95 -0.15 -31.90
N SER A 28 -9.55 0.95 -32.54
CA SER A 28 -8.20 1.45 -32.44
C SER A 28 -8.03 1.68 -30.96
N SER A 29 -7.35 0.76 -30.30
CA SER A 29 -7.05 0.88 -28.90
C SER A 29 -6.13 2.08 -28.81
N ASP A 30 -6.73 3.25 -28.58
CA ASP A 30 -6.09 4.44 -27.99
C ASP A 30 -5.67 4.10 -26.55
N LEU A 31 -4.99 2.95 -26.41
CA LEU A 31 -4.04 2.69 -25.35
C LEU A 31 -2.89 3.64 -25.66
N LYS A 32 -3.11 4.92 -25.33
CA LYS A 32 -2.02 5.85 -25.06
C LYS A 32 -0.99 5.07 -24.27
N SER A 33 0.21 5.07 -24.82
CA SER A 33 1.44 4.42 -24.40
C SER A 33 1.95 4.87 -23.03
N ASP A 34 1.05 5.13 -22.07
CA ASP A 34 1.39 5.27 -20.66
C ASP A 34 1.72 3.89 -20.03
N ASP A 35 1.36 2.78 -20.70
CA ASP A 35 1.61 1.41 -20.24
C ASP A 35 3.03 0.88 -20.51
N GLU A 36 3.85 1.54 -21.35
CA GLU A 36 5.24 1.11 -21.58
C GLU A 36 6.09 1.17 -20.30
N ASN A 37 5.74 2.05 -19.36
CA ASN A 37 6.41 2.14 -18.05
C ASN A 37 5.98 1.07 -17.04
N VAL A 38 4.97 0.24 -17.36
CA VAL A 38 4.49 -0.81 -16.44
C VAL A 38 5.32 -2.10 -16.58
N PHE A 39 6.13 -2.24 -17.64
CA PHE A 39 6.95 -3.42 -17.89
C PHE A 39 8.30 -3.42 -17.16
N ALA A 40 8.74 -2.27 -16.64
CA ALA A 40 10.01 -2.18 -15.93
C ALA A 40 9.88 -2.62 -14.46
N PRO A 41 10.87 -3.34 -13.90
CA PRO A 41 10.89 -3.67 -12.49
C PRO A 41 10.88 -2.38 -11.67
N VAL A 42 9.87 -2.23 -10.80
CA VAL A 42 9.73 -1.04 -9.94
C VAL A 42 10.90 -0.97 -8.96
N LYS A 43 11.79 0.01 -9.16
CA LYS A 43 12.89 0.28 -8.24
C LYS A 43 12.33 0.65 -6.87
N ARG A 44 12.75 -0.08 -5.84
CA ARG A 44 12.31 0.17 -4.46
C ARG A 44 13.04 1.41 -3.93
N PRO A 45 12.32 2.40 -3.36
CA PRO A 45 12.96 3.58 -2.81
C PRO A 45 13.72 3.20 -1.54
N TRP A 46 14.95 3.73 -1.44
CA TRP A 46 15.87 3.46 -0.34
C TRP A 46 15.29 3.76 1.06
N PRO A 47 14.48 4.82 1.28
CA PRO A 47 13.88 5.11 2.58
C PRO A 47 13.05 3.97 3.18
N ILE A 48 12.51 3.04 2.37
CA ILE A 48 11.77 1.87 2.88
C ILE A 48 12.65 1.02 3.80
N PHE A 49 13.93 0.87 3.49
CA PHE A 49 14.83 0.06 4.31
C PHE A 49 15.10 0.73 5.66
N VAL A 50 15.26 2.06 5.67
CA VAL A 50 15.41 2.84 6.90
C VAL A 50 14.16 2.69 7.78
N ILE A 51 12.98 2.82 7.18
CA ILE A 51 11.71 2.65 7.90
C ILE A 51 11.53 1.22 8.40
N ALA A 52 11.93 0.22 7.63
CA ALA A 52 11.85 -1.18 8.03
C ALA A 52 12.75 -1.49 9.24
N VAL A 53 13.99 -1.00 9.24
CA VAL A 53 14.91 -1.11 10.38
C VAL A 53 14.35 -0.37 11.59
N TRP A 54 13.82 0.83 11.39
CA TRP A 54 13.19 1.61 12.44
C TRP A 54 12.00 0.90 13.09
N MET A 55 11.08 0.36 12.28
CA MET A 55 9.96 -0.43 12.80
C MET A 55 10.43 -1.66 13.58
N LEU A 56 11.46 -2.35 13.10
CA LEU A 56 12.04 -3.49 13.80
C LEU A 56 12.52 -3.12 15.20
N LEU A 57 13.21 -1.99 15.34
CA LEU A 57 13.62 -1.45 16.64
C LEU A 57 12.42 -1.16 17.54
N CYS A 58 11.39 -0.49 17.02
CA CYS A 58 10.16 -0.22 17.77
C CYS A 58 9.48 -1.52 18.26
N PHE A 59 9.36 -2.53 17.39
CA PHE A 59 8.77 -3.82 17.74
C PHE A 59 9.59 -4.58 18.79
N MET A 60 10.93 -4.51 18.73
CA MET A 60 11.78 -5.10 19.76
C MET A 60 11.54 -4.45 21.13
N LEU A 61 11.53 -3.11 21.19
CA LEU A 61 11.30 -2.38 22.44
C LEU A 61 9.88 -2.62 23.00
N LEU A 62 8.86 -2.55 22.15
CA LEU A 62 7.48 -2.86 22.54
C LEU A 62 7.33 -4.29 23.04
N SER A 63 7.95 -5.26 22.36
CA SER A 63 7.89 -6.66 22.82
C SER A 63 8.53 -6.84 24.20
N SER A 64 9.60 -6.09 24.50
CA SER A 64 10.25 -6.08 25.82
C SER A 64 9.34 -5.44 26.87
N ASN A 65 8.76 -4.28 26.56
CA ASN A 65 7.86 -3.56 27.48
C ASN A 65 6.60 -4.39 27.79
N ILE A 66 6.00 -5.04 26.78
CA ILE A 66 4.85 -5.92 26.95
C ILE A 66 5.21 -7.12 27.84
N LYS A 67 6.40 -7.72 27.66
CA LYS A 67 6.88 -8.82 28.52
C LYS A 67 6.98 -8.37 29.97
N ILE A 68 7.63 -7.24 30.21
CA ILE A 68 7.82 -6.67 31.55
C ILE A 68 6.45 -6.37 32.19
N MET A 69 5.58 -5.67 31.47
CA MET A 69 4.24 -5.30 31.95
C MET A 69 3.36 -6.53 32.26
N LEU A 70 3.36 -7.55 31.40
CA LEU A 70 2.61 -8.77 31.67
C LEU A 70 3.21 -9.54 32.86
N SER A 71 4.53 -9.58 32.98
CA SER A 71 5.19 -10.26 34.10
C SER A 71 4.92 -9.57 35.44
N SER A 72 4.72 -8.25 35.47
CA SER A 72 4.36 -7.51 36.68
C SER A 72 2.89 -7.64 37.05
N LEU A 73 2.00 -7.85 36.08
CA LEU A 73 0.56 -8.00 36.32
C LEU A 73 0.14 -9.44 36.66
N LEU A 74 0.92 -10.42 36.21
CA LEU A 74 0.67 -11.84 36.36
C LEU A 74 1.86 -12.48 37.08
N GLU A 75 1.90 -12.34 38.40
CA GLU A 75 3.00 -12.76 39.28
C GLU A 75 3.44 -14.22 39.09
N GLU A 76 2.58 -15.11 38.58
CA GLU A 76 2.90 -16.53 38.33
C GLU A 76 3.07 -16.91 36.85
N THR A 77 2.82 -16.02 35.88
CA THR A 77 2.69 -16.39 34.46
C THR A 77 3.78 -15.80 33.57
N SER A 78 5.04 -15.85 34.02
CA SER A 78 6.22 -15.43 33.23
C SER A 78 6.29 -16.06 31.82
N LYS A 79 5.76 -17.29 31.68
CA LYS A 79 5.62 -17.97 30.38
C LYS A 79 4.63 -17.28 29.44
N ALA A 80 3.52 -16.73 29.96
CA ALA A 80 2.52 -16.05 29.16
C ALA A 80 3.06 -14.71 28.62
N GLY A 81 3.74 -13.92 29.46
CA GLY A 81 4.40 -12.69 29.04
C GLY A 81 5.42 -12.92 27.92
N ASN A 82 6.25 -13.96 28.06
CA ASN A 82 7.21 -14.35 27.02
C ASN A 82 6.54 -14.80 25.72
N THR A 83 5.44 -15.55 25.81
CA THR A 83 4.69 -16.01 24.63
C THR A 83 4.08 -14.83 23.88
N VAL A 84 3.37 -13.95 24.58
CA VAL A 84 2.73 -12.76 23.99
C VAL A 84 3.76 -11.84 23.36
N GLY A 85 4.87 -11.55 24.05
CA GLY A 85 5.93 -10.72 23.49
C GLY A 85 6.58 -11.34 22.24
N THR A 86 6.74 -12.67 22.21
CA THR A 86 7.30 -13.37 21.04
C THR A 86 6.34 -13.34 19.86
N VAL A 87 5.05 -13.58 20.09
CA VAL A 87 4.01 -13.47 19.05
C VAL A 87 3.97 -12.04 18.49
N PHE A 88 4.05 -11.04 19.36
CA PHE A 88 4.09 -9.63 18.95
C PHE A 88 5.31 -9.33 18.06
N LEU A 89 6.48 -9.86 18.41
CA LEU A 89 7.70 -9.72 17.61
C LEU A 89 7.55 -10.41 16.24
N LEU A 90 6.96 -11.60 16.18
CA LEU A 90 6.69 -12.31 14.92
C LEU A 90 5.73 -11.53 14.01
N VAL A 91 4.67 -10.95 14.58
CA VAL A 91 3.75 -10.07 13.85
C VAL A 91 4.49 -8.84 13.33
N GLY A 92 5.35 -8.22 14.14
CA GLY A 92 6.19 -7.10 13.75
C GLY A 92 7.15 -7.42 12.59
N LEU A 93 7.77 -8.60 12.63
CA LEU A 93 8.61 -9.11 11.54
C LEU A 93 7.81 -9.31 10.25
N ALA A 94 6.65 -9.95 10.33
CA ALA A 94 5.77 -10.16 9.18
C ALA A 94 5.33 -8.83 8.57
N LEU A 95 4.98 -7.84 9.42
CA LEU A 95 4.60 -6.51 8.98
C LEU A 95 5.76 -5.78 8.30
N THR A 96 6.96 -5.85 8.88
CA THR A 96 8.19 -5.24 8.32
C THR A 96 8.54 -5.84 6.97
N VAL A 97 8.50 -7.16 6.83
CA VAL A 97 8.67 -7.84 5.53
C VAL A 97 7.59 -7.42 4.53
N GLY A 98 6.35 -7.25 4.99
CA GLY A 98 5.23 -6.75 4.17
C GLY A 98 5.48 -5.34 3.63
N VAL A 99 6.02 -4.44 4.46
CA VAL A 99 6.41 -3.08 4.07
C VAL A 99 7.54 -3.11 3.03
N VAL A 100 8.59 -3.90 3.26
CA VAL A 100 9.71 -4.07 2.30
C VAL A 100 9.23 -4.66 0.97
N LYS A 101 8.24 -5.56 1.00
CA LYS A 101 7.61 -6.13 -0.20
C LYS A 101 6.57 -5.22 -0.85
N LEU A 102 6.34 -4.03 -0.31
CA LEU A 102 5.35 -3.05 -0.76
C LEU A 102 3.95 -3.66 -0.86
N HIS A 103 3.56 -4.46 0.13
CA HIS A 103 2.22 -5.03 0.18
C HIS A 103 1.21 -3.97 0.68
N LYS A 104 0.15 -3.73 -0.10
CA LYS A 104 -0.82 -2.64 0.13
C LYS A 104 -1.30 -2.58 1.58
N TRP A 105 -1.87 -3.68 2.07
CA TRP A 105 -2.40 -3.75 3.43
C TRP A 105 -1.32 -3.59 4.50
N SER A 106 -0.14 -4.15 4.27
CA SER A 106 0.96 -4.07 5.23
C SER A 106 1.48 -2.64 5.38
N VAL A 107 1.54 -1.87 4.29
CA VAL A 107 1.93 -0.45 4.33
C VAL A 107 0.89 0.39 5.09
N TYR A 108 -0.41 0.15 4.88
CA TYR A 108 -1.46 0.86 5.62
C TYR A 108 -1.46 0.52 7.10
N ILE A 109 -1.36 -0.77 7.44
CA ILE A 109 -1.30 -1.22 8.84
C ILE A 109 -0.06 -0.67 9.53
N ALA A 110 1.11 -0.71 8.87
CA ALA A 110 2.34 -0.13 9.38
C ALA A 110 2.26 1.39 9.58
N GLY A 111 1.68 2.11 8.61
CA GLY A 111 1.46 3.55 8.73
C GLY A 111 0.53 3.91 9.90
N ALA A 112 -0.59 3.19 10.04
CA ALA A 112 -1.52 3.37 11.15
C ALA A 112 -0.85 3.06 12.51
N PHE A 113 -0.06 1.99 12.56
CA PHE A 113 0.71 1.63 13.76
C PHE A 113 1.74 2.71 14.13
N CYS A 114 2.46 3.28 13.16
CA CYS A 114 3.40 4.36 13.40
C CYS A 114 2.71 5.66 13.90
N ILE A 115 1.50 5.95 13.42
CA ILE A 115 0.68 7.05 13.95
C ILE A 115 0.31 6.77 15.41
N LEU A 116 -0.22 5.57 15.69
CA LEU A 116 -0.63 5.19 17.04
C LEU A 116 0.54 5.29 18.02
N LEU A 117 1.71 4.79 17.64
CA LEU A 117 2.93 4.95 18.43
C LEU A 117 3.33 6.40 18.60
N GLY A 118 3.34 7.20 17.53
CA GLY A 118 3.68 8.62 17.63
C GLY A 118 2.76 9.38 18.60
N VAL A 119 1.46 9.10 18.59
CA VAL A 119 0.49 9.70 19.51
C VAL A 119 0.73 9.24 20.95
N LEU A 120 1.00 7.94 21.16
CA LEU A 120 1.29 7.39 22.49
C LEU A 120 2.57 8.02 23.08
N GLU A 121 3.64 8.13 22.29
CA GLU A 121 4.91 8.74 22.71
C GLU A 121 4.73 10.24 22.98
N LEU A 122 3.95 10.96 22.16
CA LEU A 122 3.60 12.36 22.44
C LEU A 122 2.88 12.52 23.77
N TYR A 123 1.95 11.61 24.09
CA TYR A 123 1.26 11.61 25.37
C TYR A 123 2.23 11.38 26.54
N GLN A 124 3.17 10.44 26.40
CA GLN A 124 4.21 10.21 27.42
C GLN A 124 5.11 11.42 27.62
N VAL A 125 5.53 12.08 26.53
CA VAL A 125 6.31 13.32 26.58
C VAL A 125 5.51 14.42 27.28
N PHE A 126 4.24 14.59 26.95
CA PHE A 126 3.37 15.58 27.60
C PHE A 126 3.22 15.29 29.10
N TRP A 127 2.97 14.04 29.48
CA TRP A 127 2.88 13.63 30.87
C TRP A 127 4.18 13.87 31.65
N ALA A 128 5.33 13.55 31.05
CA ALA A 128 6.65 13.77 31.64
C ALA A 128 6.92 15.27 31.89
N LEU A 129 6.51 16.14 30.96
CA LEU A 129 6.65 17.59 31.11
C LEU A 129 5.83 18.16 32.29
N THR A 130 4.73 17.50 32.67
CA THR A 130 3.88 17.96 33.78
C THR A 130 4.33 17.51 35.17
N GLN A 131 5.20 16.50 35.26
CA GLN A 131 5.56 15.86 36.54
C GLN A 131 6.82 16.47 37.18
N SER A 132 7.89 16.73 36.41
CA SER A 132 9.12 17.29 36.96
C SER A 132 10.09 17.82 35.89
N GLU A 133 10.92 18.80 36.29
CA GLU A 133 11.95 19.40 35.42
C GLU A 133 13.04 18.40 35.02
N ASP A 134 13.36 17.43 35.88
CA ASP A 134 14.38 16.41 35.62
C ASP A 134 13.99 15.45 34.47
N LEU A 135 12.68 15.26 34.25
CA LEU A 135 12.16 14.41 33.17
C LEU A 135 12.16 15.12 31.80
N ILE A 136 12.41 16.43 31.73
CA ILE A 136 12.42 17.19 30.48
C ILE A 136 13.49 16.63 29.52
N ARG A 137 14.70 16.32 30.04
CA ARG A 137 15.79 15.77 29.22
C ARG A 137 15.39 14.42 28.61
N PHE A 138 14.77 13.56 29.40
CA PHE A 138 14.27 12.27 28.93
C PHE A 138 13.15 12.44 27.90
N ALA A 139 12.21 13.35 28.14
CA ALA A 139 11.11 13.67 27.23
C ALA A 139 11.63 14.17 25.87
N LEU A 140 12.67 15.01 25.85
CA LEU A 140 13.31 15.45 24.61
C LEU A 140 13.95 14.29 23.85
N VAL A 141 14.64 13.38 24.54
CA VAL A 141 15.23 12.18 23.92
C VAL A 141 14.15 11.31 23.29
N VAL A 142 13.04 11.08 24.00
CA VAL A 142 11.90 10.31 23.48
C VAL A 142 11.30 10.99 22.24
N LEU A 143 11.11 12.31 22.31
CA LEU A 143 10.55 13.09 21.20
C LEU A 143 11.42 12.99 19.93
N PHE A 144 12.73 13.23 20.06
CA PHE A 144 13.64 13.27 18.91
C PHE A 144 13.96 11.89 18.36
N LEU A 145 14.18 10.90 19.22
CA LEU A 145 14.56 9.56 18.77
C LEU A 145 13.36 8.73 18.35
N TYR A 146 12.21 8.85 19.01
CA TYR A 146 11.08 7.94 18.76
C TYR A 146 9.91 8.60 18.05
N THR A 147 9.44 9.74 18.57
CA THR A 147 8.23 10.39 18.06
C THR A 147 8.42 10.91 16.64
N ILE A 148 9.47 11.69 16.39
CA ILE A 148 9.71 12.30 15.07
C ILE A 148 9.91 11.22 13.99
N PRO A 149 10.78 10.20 14.16
CA PRO A 149 10.95 9.16 13.14
C PRO A 149 9.69 8.32 12.92
N SER A 150 8.87 8.09 13.95
CA SER A 150 7.60 7.39 13.81
C SER A 150 6.59 8.17 12.96
N LEU A 151 6.42 9.47 13.25
CA LEU A 151 5.52 10.34 12.49
C LEU A 151 6.03 10.56 11.06
N PHE A 152 7.33 10.70 10.87
CA PHE A 152 7.94 10.80 9.54
C PHE A 152 7.73 9.53 8.72
N SER A 153 7.89 8.36 9.34
CA SER A 153 7.63 7.06 8.71
C SER A 153 6.16 6.92 8.29
N ALA A 154 5.22 7.30 9.18
CA ALA A 154 3.79 7.31 8.88
C ALA A 154 3.46 8.24 7.70
N TRP A 155 3.96 9.48 7.75
CA TRP A 155 3.76 10.46 6.68
C TRP A 155 4.30 9.95 5.34
N TYR A 156 5.52 9.40 5.35
CA TYR A 156 6.15 8.85 4.15
C TYR A 156 5.34 7.70 3.54
N MET A 157 4.87 6.75 4.36
CA MET A 157 4.05 5.63 3.89
C MET A 157 2.67 6.07 3.36
N LEU A 158 2.10 7.13 3.93
CA LEU A 158 0.78 7.62 3.56
C LEU A 158 0.78 8.59 2.38
N ARG A 159 1.95 9.08 1.95
CA ARG A 159 2.08 10.02 0.82
C ARG A 159 1.50 9.43 -0.47
N PRO A 160 0.74 10.20 -1.28
CA PRO A 160 0.11 9.71 -2.51
C PRO A 160 1.10 9.14 -3.53
N GLU A 161 2.30 9.72 -3.64
CA GLU A 161 3.37 9.21 -4.51
C GLU A 161 3.80 7.79 -4.13
N PHE A 162 3.91 7.52 -2.83
CA PHE A 162 4.25 6.19 -2.31
C PHE A 162 3.13 5.19 -2.56
N ARG A 163 1.86 5.62 -2.41
CA ARG A 163 0.69 4.80 -2.76
C ARG A 163 0.68 4.45 -4.25
N GLY A 164 1.03 5.40 -5.12
CA GLY A 164 1.18 5.16 -6.55
C GLY A 164 2.30 4.15 -6.88
N LEU A 165 3.38 4.14 -6.10
CA LEU A 165 4.44 3.14 -6.22
C LEU A 165 3.97 1.73 -5.80
N VAL A 166 3.24 1.63 -4.69
CA VAL A 166 2.63 0.36 -4.21
C VAL A 166 1.69 -0.21 -5.28
N GLU A 167 0.85 0.63 -5.87
CA GLU A 167 -0.10 0.22 -6.91
C GLU A 167 0.61 -0.24 -8.19
N ARG A 168 1.64 0.49 -8.66
CA ARG A 168 2.47 0.06 -9.79
C ARG A 168 3.15 -1.28 -9.55
N ASN A 169 3.72 -1.50 -8.36
CA ASN A 169 4.35 -2.77 -8.00
C ASN A 169 3.32 -3.93 -7.96
N ARG A 170 2.07 -3.65 -7.56
CA ARG A 170 0.98 -4.63 -7.61
C ARG A 170 0.65 -5.02 -9.05
N LYS A 171 0.43 -4.04 -9.92
CA LYS A 171 0.14 -4.26 -11.34
C LYS A 171 1.27 -5.03 -12.03
N TYR A 172 2.53 -4.66 -11.77
CA TYR A 172 3.70 -5.39 -12.28
C TYR A 172 3.69 -6.87 -11.86
N LYS A 173 3.47 -7.18 -10.57
CA LYS A 173 3.39 -8.57 -10.09
C LYS A 173 2.23 -9.35 -10.71
N GLN A 174 1.07 -8.72 -10.88
CA GLN A 174 -0.09 -9.34 -11.53
C GLN A 174 0.24 -9.70 -12.99
N MET A 175 0.82 -8.77 -13.75
CA MET A 175 1.24 -9.06 -15.12
C MET A 175 2.30 -10.16 -15.21
N VAL A 176 3.32 -10.15 -14.34
CA VAL A 176 4.32 -11.24 -14.31
C VAL A 176 3.66 -12.59 -14.03
N SER A 177 2.68 -12.65 -13.12
CA SER A 177 1.95 -13.89 -12.84
C SER A 177 1.07 -14.34 -14.00
N MET A 178 0.45 -13.40 -14.71
CA MET A 178 -0.37 -13.67 -15.89
C MET A 178 0.50 -14.17 -17.05
N ASN A 179 1.65 -13.55 -17.30
CA ASN A 179 2.61 -13.99 -18.32
C ASN A 179 3.14 -15.40 -18.02
N LYS A 180 3.41 -15.73 -16.76
CA LYS A 180 3.79 -17.09 -16.35
C LYS A 180 2.67 -18.10 -16.59
N TYR A 181 1.43 -17.73 -16.28
CA TYR A 181 0.27 -18.59 -16.50
C TYR A 181 0.02 -18.83 -18.00
N VAL A 182 0.11 -17.77 -18.81
CA VAL A 182 -0.03 -17.83 -20.27
C VAL A 182 1.09 -18.67 -20.88
N ALA A 183 2.36 -18.48 -20.47
CA ALA A 183 3.48 -19.29 -20.93
C ALA A 183 3.27 -20.79 -20.65
N LYS A 184 2.85 -21.12 -19.42
CA LYS A 184 2.53 -22.50 -19.03
C LYS A 184 1.37 -23.10 -19.83
N LYS A 185 0.35 -22.30 -20.17
CA LYS A 185 -0.78 -22.74 -21.02
C LYS A 185 -0.41 -22.91 -22.49
N LEU A 186 0.53 -22.10 -22.99
CA LEU A 186 1.02 -22.15 -24.37
C LEU A 186 2.09 -23.24 -24.59
N GLY A 187 2.37 -24.08 -23.59
CA GLY A 187 3.27 -25.23 -23.73
C GLY A 187 4.74 -24.85 -23.90
N LYS A 188 5.15 -23.66 -23.45
CA LYS A 188 6.57 -23.31 -23.26
C LYS A 188 7.01 -23.60 -21.83
#